data_AF-A0A839HIC8-F1
#
_entry.id   AF-A0A839HIC8-F1
#
_cell.length_a   1.000
_cell.length_b   1.000
_cell.length_c   1.000
_cell.angle_alpha   90.00
_cell.angle_beta   90.00
_cell.angle_gamma   90.00
#
_symmetry.space_group_name_H-M   'P 1'
#
loop_
_entity.id
_entity.type
_entity.pdbx_description
1 polymer ?
#
loop_
_entity_poly.entity_id
_entity_poly.type
_entity_poly.pdbx_seq_one_letter_code
_entity_poly.pdbx_strand_id
1 'polypeptide(L)'
;MYLDLMSTIRERLDLISKISGEGGGDFGRAETAAFHGRKIIEGIAFGCIVATDVGLKYIPREAKGQWNAETILGSLHKKALNTFPNPSVLRKATPEEHAEHNVSIAVDGVPERRISTNELVAMYKRMHRWLHELNPYVMADKVIFHANNGQSLWNDLAAIERFIERHFISLSGQGFFCTLRDGADNQTKVVPLSKVAELVQGAT
;
A
#
# COMPACT_ATOMS: atom_id res chain seq x y z
N MET A 1 -14.50 2.81 1.52
CA MET A 1 -13.69 2.63 0.30
C MET A 1 -12.20 2.53 0.58
N TYR A 2 -11.52 3.55 1.13
CA TYR A 2 -10.07 3.42 1.45
C TYR A 2 -9.80 2.32 2.49
N LEU A 3 -10.59 2.27 3.56
CA LEU A 3 -10.51 1.20 4.56
C LEU A 3 -10.66 -0.19 3.92
N ASP A 4 -11.71 -0.41 3.13
CA ASP A 4 -11.97 -1.70 2.48
C ASP A 4 -10.83 -2.13 1.54
N LEU A 5 -10.22 -1.15 0.84
CA LEU A 5 -9.06 -1.35 0.00
C LEU A 5 -7.83 -1.77 0.81
N MET A 6 -7.58 -1.10 1.95
CA MET A 6 -6.48 -1.45 2.85
C MET A 6 -6.69 -2.83 3.49
N SER A 7 -7.93 -3.18 3.85
CA SER A 7 -8.28 -4.53 4.31
C SER A 7 -7.98 -5.58 3.24
N THR A 8 -8.35 -5.31 1.98
CA THR A 8 -8.04 -6.21 0.85
C THR A 8 -6.54 -6.36 0.62
N ILE A 9 -5.78 -5.26 0.74
CA ILE A 9 -4.30 -5.28 0.64
C ILE A 9 -3.72 -6.13 1.76
N ARG A 10 -4.19 -5.93 3.00
CA ARG A 10 -3.78 -6.72 4.15
C ARG A 10 -4.05 -8.21 3.94
N GLU A 11 -5.24 -8.60 3.52
CA GLU A 11 -5.56 -10.02 3.28
C GLU A 11 -4.57 -10.69 2.32
N ARG A 12 -4.12 -9.94 1.30
CA ARG A 12 -3.09 -10.40 0.36
C ARG A 12 -1.71 -10.50 1.02
N LEU A 13 -1.33 -9.52 1.84
CA LEU A 13 -0.09 -9.57 2.61
C LEU A 13 -0.09 -10.76 3.58
N ASP A 14 -1.19 -10.98 4.30
CA ASP A 14 -1.35 -12.10 5.22
C ASP A 14 -1.28 -13.46 4.49
N LEU A 15 -1.82 -13.55 3.26
CA LEU A 15 -1.64 -14.73 2.42
C LEU A 15 -0.17 -14.92 2.01
N ILE A 16 0.51 -13.85 1.60
CA ILE A 16 1.94 -13.89 1.24
C ILE A 16 2.78 -14.38 2.42
N SER A 17 2.52 -13.89 3.64
CA SER A 17 3.20 -14.34 4.85
C SER A 17 2.95 -15.83 5.16
N LYS A 18 1.78 -16.36 4.80
CA LYS A 18 1.47 -17.80 4.97
C LYS A 18 2.22 -18.68 3.97
N ILE A 19 2.45 -18.20 2.75
CA ILE A 19 3.09 -18.99 1.68
C ILE A 19 4.60 -18.80 1.59
N SER A 20 5.18 -17.78 2.23
CA SER A 20 6.62 -17.49 2.17
C SER A 20 7.48 -18.63 2.73
N GLY A 21 7.03 -19.29 3.81
CA GLY A 21 7.73 -20.41 4.45
C GLY A 21 9.16 -20.10 4.91
N GLU A 22 9.82 -21.06 5.55
CA GLU A 22 11.28 -20.97 5.78
C GLU A 22 12.01 -21.30 4.46
N GLY A 23 12.89 -20.40 4.00
CA GLY A 23 13.76 -20.66 2.84
C GLY A 23 13.26 -20.17 1.47
N GLY A 24 12.20 -19.36 1.40
CA GLY A 24 11.85 -18.63 0.17
C GLY A 24 11.05 -19.39 -0.88
N GLY A 25 10.34 -20.46 -0.48
CA GLY A 25 9.33 -21.17 -1.28
C GLY A 25 9.85 -21.85 -2.55
N ASP A 26 9.06 -22.78 -3.09
CA ASP A 26 9.22 -23.26 -4.46
C ASP A 26 8.75 -22.19 -5.47
N PHE A 27 9.02 -22.41 -6.76
CA PHE A 27 8.63 -21.48 -7.83
C PHE A 27 7.12 -21.15 -7.80
N GLY A 28 6.24 -22.11 -7.49
CA GLY A 28 4.80 -21.89 -7.48
C GLY A 28 4.37 -20.95 -6.36
N ARG A 29 5.00 -21.04 -5.19
CA ARG A 29 4.80 -20.08 -4.09
C ARG A 29 5.29 -18.70 -4.46
N ALA A 30 6.46 -18.59 -5.08
CA ALA A 30 7.01 -17.31 -5.55
C ALA A 30 6.12 -16.67 -6.64
N GLU A 31 5.65 -17.45 -7.61
CA GLU A 31 4.71 -17.00 -8.65
C GLU A 31 3.40 -16.50 -8.04
N THR A 32 2.85 -17.25 -7.08
CA THR A 32 1.65 -16.84 -6.33
C THR A 32 1.89 -15.54 -5.55
N ALA A 33 3.02 -15.44 -4.84
CA ALA A 33 3.38 -14.24 -4.09
C ALA A 33 3.56 -13.03 -5.01
N ALA A 34 4.16 -13.20 -6.19
CA ALA A 34 4.31 -12.16 -7.20
C ALA A 34 2.95 -11.69 -7.75
N PHE A 35 2.00 -12.61 -7.99
CA PHE A 35 0.64 -12.26 -8.37
C PHE A 35 -0.04 -11.38 -7.31
N HIS A 36 0.03 -11.79 -6.03
CA HIS A 36 -0.56 -11.02 -4.94
C HIS A 36 0.16 -9.68 -4.73
N GLY A 37 1.49 -9.64 -4.81
CA GLY A 37 2.29 -8.43 -4.76
C GLY A 37 1.91 -7.43 -5.85
N ARG A 38 1.74 -7.90 -7.08
CA ARG A 38 1.27 -7.08 -8.20
C ARG A 38 -0.11 -6.46 -7.90
N LYS A 39 -1.03 -7.25 -7.35
CA LYS A 39 -2.38 -6.79 -6.96
C LYS A 39 -2.35 -5.81 -5.78
N ILE A 40 -1.41 -5.96 -4.85
CA ILE A 40 -1.18 -5.00 -3.77
C ILE A 40 -0.74 -3.65 -4.35
N ILE A 41 0.22 -3.63 -5.28
CA ILE A 41 0.67 -2.38 -5.90
C ILE A 41 -0.45 -1.71 -6.70
N GLU A 42 -1.28 -2.49 -7.43
CA GLU A 42 -2.50 -1.98 -8.08
C GLU A 42 -3.48 -1.39 -7.05
N GLY A 43 -3.64 -2.04 -5.89
CA GLY A 43 -4.43 -1.53 -4.78
C GLY A 43 -3.89 -0.22 -4.20
N ILE A 44 -2.58 -0.11 -4.00
CA ILE A 44 -1.93 1.13 -3.52
C ILE A 44 -2.17 2.26 -4.53
N ALA A 45 -1.93 2.00 -5.82
CA ALA A 45 -2.16 2.96 -6.89
C ALA A 45 -3.62 3.42 -6.94
N PHE A 46 -4.56 2.48 -6.81
CA PHE A 46 -5.99 2.80 -6.71
C PHE A 46 -6.28 3.66 -5.47
N GLY A 47 -5.69 3.32 -4.32
CA GLY A 47 -5.82 4.09 -3.08
C GLY A 47 -5.39 5.54 -3.23
N CYS A 48 -4.35 5.80 -4.02
CA CYS A 48 -3.90 7.15 -4.34
C CYS A 48 -4.97 7.93 -5.13
N ILE A 49 -5.66 7.28 -6.08
CA ILE A 49 -6.80 7.89 -6.80
C ILE A 49 -7.96 8.17 -5.85
N VAL A 50 -8.32 7.21 -5.00
CA VAL A 50 -9.35 7.37 -3.97
C VAL A 50 -9.05 8.54 -3.05
N ALA A 51 -7.77 8.77 -2.77
CA ALA A 51 -7.31 9.83 -1.91
C ALA A 51 -7.34 11.22 -2.58
N THR A 52 -7.12 11.29 -3.91
CA THR A 52 -7.19 12.52 -4.70
C THR A 52 -8.60 12.97 -5.05
N ASP A 53 -9.46 12.04 -5.47
CA ASP A 53 -10.81 12.40 -5.90
C ASP A 53 -11.72 12.50 -4.68
N VAL A 54 -12.42 13.64 -4.57
CA VAL A 54 -13.29 14.03 -3.46
C VAL A 54 -14.32 12.93 -3.15
N GLY A 55 -13.96 12.00 -2.26
CA GLY A 55 -14.82 10.95 -1.74
C GLY A 55 -15.64 10.21 -2.80
N LEU A 56 -15.00 9.63 -3.81
CA LEU A 56 -15.73 8.93 -4.87
C LEU A 56 -16.57 7.79 -4.29
N LYS A 57 -17.89 8.03 -4.17
CA LYS A 57 -18.93 7.01 -3.96
C LYS A 57 -19.00 5.99 -5.10
N TYR A 58 -18.14 6.11 -6.12
CA TYR A 58 -18.13 5.33 -7.34
C TYR A 58 -16.72 5.21 -7.93
N ILE A 59 -16.33 3.98 -8.25
CA ILE A 59 -15.14 3.64 -9.06
C ILE A 59 -15.22 4.42 -10.40
N PRO A 60 -14.20 5.21 -10.81
CA PRO A 60 -14.23 5.95 -12.08
C PRO A 60 -14.65 5.02 -13.24
N ARG A 61 -15.40 5.51 -14.24
CA ARG A 61 -15.83 4.64 -15.37
C ARG A 61 -14.65 4.02 -16.11
N GLU A 62 -13.56 4.77 -16.21
CA GLU A 62 -12.27 4.33 -16.75
C GLU A 62 -11.64 3.21 -15.90
N ALA A 63 -12.07 3.07 -14.64
CA ALA A 63 -11.69 2.10 -13.62
C ALA A 63 -12.46 0.79 -13.56
N LYS A 64 -13.41 0.60 -14.47
CA LYS A 64 -14.16 -0.66 -14.56
C LYS A 64 -13.43 -1.77 -15.32
N GLY A 65 -12.30 -1.47 -15.98
CA GLY A 65 -11.44 -2.43 -16.69
C GLY A 65 -10.10 -2.67 -15.97
N GLN A 66 -9.27 -3.60 -16.47
CA GLN A 66 -7.96 -3.92 -15.87
C GLN A 66 -7.13 -2.67 -15.58
N TRP A 67 -6.79 -2.48 -14.31
CA TRP A 67 -6.10 -1.27 -13.86
C TRP A 67 -4.62 -1.52 -13.62
N ASN A 68 -3.80 -0.87 -14.44
CA ASN A 68 -2.36 -0.97 -14.45
C ASN A 68 -1.77 0.12 -13.52
N ALA A 69 -1.02 -0.30 -12.51
CA ALA A 69 -0.41 0.60 -11.54
C ALA A 69 0.52 1.65 -12.18
N GLU A 70 1.28 1.29 -13.22
CA GLU A 70 2.14 2.23 -13.96
C GLU A 70 1.32 3.35 -14.61
N THR A 71 0.19 3.02 -15.21
CA THR A 71 -0.69 4.01 -15.85
C THR A 71 -1.29 4.97 -14.83
N ILE A 72 -1.78 4.44 -13.71
CA ILE A 72 -2.36 5.22 -12.63
C ILE A 72 -1.33 6.17 -12.02
N LEU A 73 -0.21 5.60 -11.58
CA LEU A 73 0.84 6.35 -10.89
C LEU A 73 1.49 7.38 -11.81
N GLY A 74 1.67 7.05 -13.10
CA GLY A 74 2.15 8.00 -14.11
C GLY A 74 1.17 9.16 -14.34
N SER A 75 -0.15 8.89 -14.34
CA SER A 75 -1.18 9.93 -14.46
C SER A 75 -1.20 10.87 -13.25
N LEU A 76 -1.16 10.31 -12.04
CA LEU A 76 -1.11 11.09 -10.79
C LEU A 76 0.14 11.98 -10.72
N HIS A 77 1.30 11.42 -11.08
CA HIS A 77 2.56 12.17 -11.11
C HIS A 77 2.51 13.34 -12.12
N LYS A 78 1.97 13.12 -13.32
CA LYS A 78 1.79 14.19 -14.33
C LYS A 78 0.87 15.31 -13.87
N LYS A 79 -0.12 15.00 -13.04
CA LYS A 79 -1.07 15.97 -12.46
C LYS A 79 -0.51 16.69 -11.22
N ALA A 80 0.73 16.42 -10.81
CA ALA A 80 1.33 16.92 -9.57
C ALA A 80 0.48 16.60 -8.31
N LEU A 81 -0.31 15.53 -8.36
CA LEU A 81 -1.11 15.07 -7.24
C LEU A 81 -0.25 14.18 -6.34
N ASN A 82 0.25 14.74 -5.25
CA ASN A 82 1.16 14.08 -4.31
C ASN A 82 0.43 13.28 -3.23
N THR A 83 -0.68 12.65 -3.59
CA THR A 83 -1.45 11.85 -2.64
C THR A 83 -0.94 10.42 -2.65
N PHE A 84 0.13 10.20 -1.90
CA PHE A 84 0.84 8.93 -1.82
C PHE A 84 1.03 8.53 -0.35
N PRO A 85 0.95 7.24 0.00
CA PRO A 85 1.16 6.81 1.37
C PRO A 85 2.54 7.24 1.88
N ASN A 86 2.55 7.81 3.09
CA ASN A 86 3.78 8.19 3.77
C ASN A 86 3.95 7.30 5.01
N PRO A 87 4.85 6.30 4.99
CA PRO A 87 5.11 5.43 6.13
C PRO A 87 5.37 6.27 7.38
N SER A 88 4.63 6.00 8.44
CA SER A 88 4.60 6.88 9.61
C SER A 88 4.38 6.10 10.92
N VAL A 89 4.79 6.70 12.03
CA VAL A 89 4.52 6.22 13.39
C VAL A 89 3.78 7.29 14.20
N LEU A 90 2.97 6.83 15.14
CA LEU A 90 2.35 7.70 16.15
C LEU A 90 3.27 7.76 17.37
N ARG A 91 3.52 8.97 17.86
CA ARG A 91 4.19 9.21 19.15
C ARG A 91 3.44 10.23 19.98
N LYS A 92 3.76 10.32 21.27
CA LYS A 92 3.29 11.43 22.10
C LYS A 92 3.89 12.74 21.57
N ALA A 93 3.08 13.78 21.56
CA ALA A 93 3.55 15.13 21.27
C ALA A 93 4.59 15.57 22.32
N THR A 94 5.59 16.33 21.91
CA THR A 94 6.52 16.97 22.85
C THR A 94 5.81 18.08 23.62
N PRO A 95 6.34 18.54 24.77
CA PRO A 95 5.77 19.68 25.48
C PRO A 95 5.64 20.94 24.60
N GLU A 96 6.60 21.16 23.70
CA GLU A 96 6.62 22.29 22.77
C GLU A 96 5.49 22.17 21.74
N GLU A 97 5.36 21.00 21.09
CA GLU A 97 4.27 20.73 20.14
C GLU A 97 2.89 20.83 20.79
N HIS A 98 2.79 20.39 22.05
CA HIS A 98 1.56 20.52 22.82
C HIS A 98 1.24 21.99 23.13
N ALA A 99 2.24 22.78 23.55
CA ALA A 99 2.07 24.19 23.84
C ALA A 99 1.73 25.01 22.59
N GLU A 100 2.32 24.69 21.44
CA GLU A 100 2.17 25.45 20.19
C GLU A 100 0.92 25.04 19.39
N HIS A 101 0.58 23.75 19.38
CA HIS A 101 -0.45 23.22 18.49
C HIS A 101 -1.61 22.53 19.24
N ASN A 102 -1.56 22.44 20.56
CA ASN A 102 -2.58 21.79 21.41
C ASN A 102 -2.91 20.35 20.96
N VAL A 103 -1.87 19.59 20.57
CA VAL A 103 -1.97 18.19 20.18
C VAL A 103 -1.40 17.28 21.26
N SER A 104 -1.97 16.07 21.41
CA SER A 104 -1.47 15.05 22.34
C SER A 104 -0.65 13.96 21.64
N ILE A 105 -0.83 13.82 20.33
CA ILE A 105 -0.19 12.81 19.49
C ILE A 105 0.36 13.51 18.25
N ALA A 106 1.59 13.15 17.88
CA ALA A 106 2.25 13.58 16.66
C ALA A 106 2.45 12.38 15.71
N VAL A 107 2.51 12.68 14.41
CA VAL A 107 2.74 11.71 13.34
C VAL A 107 4.11 11.96 12.74
N ASP A 108 5.05 11.05 12.97
CA ASP A 108 6.39 11.15 12.40
C ASP A 108 6.50 10.24 11.17
N GLY A 109 7.05 10.77 10.08
CA GLY A 109 7.41 9.95 8.93
C GLY A 109 8.58 9.02 9.23
N VAL A 110 8.66 7.90 8.51
CA VAL A 110 9.73 6.90 8.61
C VAL A 110 10.47 6.83 7.26
N PRO A 111 11.50 7.68 7.04
CA PRO A 111 12.13 7.85 5.73
C PRO A 111 12.69 6.56 5.13
N GLU A 112 13.24 5.67 5.95
CA GLU A 112 13.84 4.39 5.52
C GLU A 112 12.83 3.36 5.01
N ARG A 113 11.52 3.60 5.23
CA ARG A 113 10.43 2.76 4.70
C ARG A 113 9.77 3.37 3.46
N ARG A 114 10.17 4.57 3.05
CA ARG A 114 9.58 5.24 1.88
C ARG A 114 9.95 4.50 0.61
N ILE A 115 8.97 4.40 -0.28
CA ILE A 115 9.14 3.92 -1.64
C ILE A 115 8.69 5.08 -2.54
N SER A 116 9.49 5.46 -3.52
CA SER A 116 9.08 6.44 -4.52
C SER A 116 8.13 5.82 -5.54
N THR A 117 7.37 6.64 -6.25
CA THR A 117 6.51 6.19 -7.35
C THR A 117 7.27 5.35 -8.38
N ASN A 118 8.50 5.76 -8.73
CA ASN A 118 9.33 5.06 -9.71
C ASN A 118 9.79 3.68 -9.18
N GLU A 119 10.17 3.61 -7.91
CA GLU A 119 10.55 2.34 -7.27
C GLU A 119 9.35 1.38 -7.20
N LEU A 120 8.17 1.89 -6.84
CA LEU A 120 6.95 1.08 -6.77
C LEU A 120 6.57 0.54 -8.17
N VAL A 121 6.72 1.34 -9.23
CA VAL A 121 6.51 0.90 -10.61
C VAL A 121 7.57 -0.13 -11.04
N ALA A 122 8.83 0.02 -10.62
CA ALA A 122 9.87 -0.97 -10.90
C ALA A 122 9.58 -2.31 -10.23
N MET A 123 9.11 -2.31 -8.97
CA MET A 123 8.63 -3.51 -8.27
C MET A 123 7.45 -4.15 -8.99
N TYR A 124 6.47 -3.35 -9.43
CA TYR A 124 5.33 -3.82 -10.22
C TYR A 124 5.76 -4.56 -11.48
N LYS A 125 6.69 -3.96 -12.24
CA LYS A 125 7.23 -4.58 -13.45
C LYS A 125 7.94 -5.89 -13.14
N ARG A 126 8.80 -5.93 -12.12
CA ARG A 126 9.48 -7.18 -11.71
C ARG A 126 8.49 -8.29 -11.36
N MET A 127 7.44 -7.98 -10.59
CA MET A 127 6.37 -8.95 -10.25
C MET A 127 5.56 -9.39 -11.48
N HIS A 128 5.37 -8.50 -12.46
CA HIS A 128 4.72 -8.86 -13.72
C HIS A 128 5.53 -9.91 -14.51
N ARG A 129 6.86 -9.86 -14.47
CA ARG A 129 7.74 -10.82 -15.17
C ARG A 129 7.49 -12.26 -14.72
N TRP A 130 7.26 -12.46 -13.42
CA TRP A 130 6.92 -13.78 -12.85
C TRP A 130 5.69 -14.42 -13.50
N LEU A 131 4.77 -13.63 -14.05
CA LEU A 131 3.50 -14.11 -14.59
C LEU A 131 3.51 -14.27 -16.12
N HIS A 132 4.45 -13.63 -16.82
CA HIS A 132 4.34 -13.43 -18.27
C HIS A 132 5.65 -13.67 -19.06
N GLU A 133 6.82 -13.66 -18.43
CA GLU A 133 8.09 -13.80 -19.16
C GLU A 133 8.66 -15.23 -19.15
N LEU A 134 8.14 -16.11 -18.30
CA LEU A 134 8.60 -17.50 -18.23
C LEU A 134 7.57 -18.44 -18.87
N ASN A 135 8.04 -19.44 -19.61
CA ASN A 135 7.24 -20.63 -19.89
C ASN A 135 7.28 -21.54 -18.66
N PRO A 136 6.20 -21.63 -17.86
CA PRO A 136 6.23 -22.42 -16.63
C PRO A 136 6.30 -23.94 -16.90
N TYR A 137 6.27 -24.40 -18.15
CA TYR A 137 6.35 -25.83 -18.47
C TYR A 137 7.78 -26.28 -18.78
N VAL A 138 8.77 -25.38 -18.76
CA VAL A 138 10.19 -25.70 -18.94
C VAL A 138 10.92 -25.64 -17.60
N MET A 139 11.29 -26.80 -17.06
CA MET A 139 11.84 -26.91 -15.70
C MET A 139 13.21 -26.23 -15.52
N ALA A 140 14.09 -26.28 -16.52
CA ALA A 140 15.41 -25.63 -16.44
C ALA A 140 15.28 -24.11 -16.30
N ASP A 141 14.39 -23.50 -17.10
CA ASP A 141 14.13 -22.06 -17.08
C ASP A 141 13.53 -21.62 -15.74
N LYS A 142 12.63 -22.43 -15.16
CA LYS A 142 12.06 -22.19 -13.82
C LYS A 142 13.12 -22.11 -12.73
N VAL A 143 14.04 -23.07 -12.70
CA VAL A 143 15.09 -23.13 -11.66
C VAL A 143 16.02 -21.93 -11.76
N ILE A 144 16.49 -21.61 -12.96
CA ILE A 144 17.40 -20.48 -13.21
C ILE A 144 16.70 -19.15 -12.89
N PHE A 145 15.45 -18.98 -13.34
CA PHE A 145 14.69 -17.77 -13.06
C PHE A 145 14.44 -17.58 -11.57
N HIS A 146 14.04 -18.65 -10.86
CA HIS A 146 13.83 -18.60 -9.42
C HIS A 146 15.11 -18.21 -8.68
N ALA A 147 16.24 -18.83 -9.02
CA ALA A 147 17.53 -18.53 -8.40
C ALA A 147 17.93 -17.05 -8.58
N ASN A 148 17.64 -16.47 -9.75
CA ASN A 148 18.01 -15.08 -10.06
C ASN A 148 17.06 -14.03 -9.50
N ASN A 149 15.77 -14.36 -9.33
CA ASN A 149 14.74 -13.37 -9.02
C ASN A 149 14.06 -13.58 -7.66
N GLY A 150 14.12 -14.79 -7.08
CA GLY A 150 13.38 -15.17 -5.88
C GLY A 150 13.66 -14.25 -4.70
N GLN A 151 14.94 -14.01 -4.39
CA GLN A 151 15.31 -13.12 -3.29
C GLN A 151 14.83 -11.68 -3.52
N SER A 152 14.95 -11.17 -4.75
CA SER A 152 14.47 -9.82 -5.07
C SER A 152 12.96 -9.71 -4.90
N LEU A 153 12.18 -10.73 -5.28
CA LEU A 153 10.73 -10.75 -5.08
C LEU A 153 10.38 -10.64 -3.59
N TRP A 154 10.98 -11.47 -2.74
CA TRP A 154 10.70 -11.45 -1.31
C TRP A 154 11.14 -10.15 -0.63
N ASN A 155 12.27 -9.57 -1.06
CA ASN A 155 12.72 -8.27 -0.60
C ASN A 155 11.73 -7.15 -0.98
N ASP A 156 11.22 -7.17 -2.21
CA ASP A 156 10.23 -6.20 -2.68
C ASP A 156 8.93 -6.31 -1.88
N LEU A 157 8.44 -7.54 -1.66
CA LEU A 157 7.24 -7.80 -0.87
C LEU A 157 7.38 -7.30 0.57
N ALA A 158 8.53 -7.57 1.21
CA ALA A 158 8.82 -7.08 2.56
C ALA A 158 8.99 -5.55 2.63
N ALA A 159 9.49 -4.92 1.57
CA ALA A 159 9.55 -3.45 1.47
C ALA A 159 8.16 -2.84 1.34
N ILE A 160 7.32 -3.40 0.46
CA ILE A 160 5.93 -2.97 0.25
C ILE A 160 5.11 -3.10 1.53
N GLU A 161 5.24 -4.23 2.22
CA GLU A 161 4.59 -4.43 3.52
C GLU A 161 4.97 -3.31 4.50
N ARG A 162 6.27 -3.08 4.72
CA ARG A 162 6.75 -2.02 5.63
C ARG A 162 6.30 -0.62 5.20
N PHE A 163 6.18 -0.39 3.90
CA PHE A 163 5.72 0.87 3.33
C PHE A 163 4.24 1.14 3.65
N ILE A 164 3.37 0.13 3.52
CA ILE A 164 1.92 0.32 3.68
C ILE A 164 1.38 -0.04 5.08
N GLU A 165 2.13 -0.79 5.90
CA GLU A 165 1.67 -1.32 7.20
C GLU A 165 1.13 -0.23 8.13
N ARG A 166 1.86 0.88 8.25
CA ARG A 166 1.48 2.06 9.03
C ARG A 166 1.85 3.30 8.26
N HIS A 167 0.86 4.07 7.85
CA HIS A 167 1.10 5.21 6.97
C HIS A 167 0.12 6.35 7.22
N PHE A 168 0.63 7.55 7.03
CA PHE A 168 -0.17 8.75 6.83
C PHE A 168 -0.65 8.81 5.37
N ILE A 169 -1.88 9.27 5.17
CA ILE A 169 -2.42 9.60 3.86
C ILE A 169 -3.35 10.81 3.99
N SER A 170 -3.29 11.73 3.02
CA SER A 170 -4.26 12.82 2.90
C SER A 170 -5.41 12.35 2.01
N LEU A 171 -6.64 12.28 2.50
CA LEU A 171 -7.82 11.96 1.71
C LEU A 171 -8.65 13.25 1.58
N SER A 172 -8.83 13.75 0.36
CA SER A 172 -9.62 14.98 0.13
C SER A 172 -9.17 16.19 0.98
N GLY A 173 -7.87 16.31 1.23
CA GLY A 173 -7.29 17.38 2.05
C GLY A 173 -7.34 17.15 3.57
N GLN A 174 -7.95 16.07 4.03
CA GLN A 174 -7.97 15.67 5.44
C GLN A 174 -6.91 14.60 5.71
N GLY A 175 -6.16 14.75 6.79
CA GLY A 175 -5.14 13.79 7.19
C GLY A 175 -5.74 12.57 7.88
N PHE A 176 -5.30 11.38 7.47
CA PHE A 176 -5.65 10.11 8.10
C PHE A 176 -4.38 9.33 8.44
N PHE A 177 -4.47 8.55 9.51
CA PHE A 177 -3.49 7.53 9.85
C PHE A 177 -4.10 6.15 9.62
N CYS A 178 -3.44 5.34 8.81
CA CYS A 178 -3.83 3.97 8.51
C CYS A 178 -2.87 2.99 9.16
N THR A 179 -3.42 1.95 9.78
CA THR A 179 -2.69 0.78 10.27
C THR A 179 -3.34 -0.47 9.71
N LEU A 180 -2.58 -1.36 9.08
CA LEU A 180 -3.11 -2.62 8.58
C LEU A 180 -3.36 -3.62 9.71
N ARG A 181 -2.39 -3.79 10.62
CA ARG A 181 -2.47 -4.71 11.76
C ARG A 181 -2.35 -3.93 13.05
N ASP A 182 -3.49 -3.49 13.58
CA ASP A 182 -3.51 -2.75 14.85
C ASP A 182 -3.07 -3.64 16.03
N GLY A 183 -2.24 -3.11 16.91
CA GLY A 183 -1.70 -3.88 18.02
C GLY A 183 -2.73 -4.32 19.07
N ALA A 184 -3.91 -3.69 19.13
CA ALA A 184 -4.91 -3.96 20.16
C ALA A 184 -5.88 -5.08 19.76
N ASP A 185 -6.33 -5.09 18.50
CA ASP A 185 -7.36 -6.01 18.01
C ASP A 185 -7.00 -6.70 16.69
N ASN A 186 -5.79 -6.43 16.17
CA ASN A 186 -5.32 -6.93 14.88
C ASN A 186 -6.30 -6.61 13.75
N GLN A 187 -7.00 -5.48 13.79
CA GLN A 187 -7.88 -5.00 12.71
C GLN A 187 -7.20 -3.93 11.87
N THR A 188 -7.65 -3.79 10.62
CA THR A 188 -7.26 -2.65 9.79
C THR A 188 -8.05 -1.43 10.21
N LYS A 189 -7.35 -0.32 10.44
CA LYS A 189 -7.92 0.93 10.95
C LYS A 189 -7.48 2.10 10.10
N VAL A 190 -8.41 3.01 9.82
CA VAL A 190 -8.14 4.30 9.18
C VAL A 190 -8.78 5.36 10.07
N VAL A 191 -7.94 6.15 10.74
CA VAL A 191 -8.36 7.10 11.77
C VAL A 191 -8.09 8.53 11.30
N PRO A 192 -9.06 9.45 11.37
CA PRO A 192 -8.84 10.86 11.05
C PRO A 192 -7.89 11.49 12.08
N LEU A 193 -7.00 12.37 11.62
CA LEU A 193 -6.05 13.10 12.46
C LEU A 193 -6.56 14.48 12.90
N SER A 194 -7.61 14.99 12.24
CA SER A 194 -8.37 16.13 12.74
C SER A 194 -9.36 15.65 13.79
N LYS A 195 -9.62 16.50 14.81
CA LYS A 195 -10.87 16.38 15.57
C LYS A 195 -11.99 16.53 14.54
N VAL A 196 -12.72 15.46 14.27
CA VAL A 196 -14.00 15.57 13.57
C VAL A 196 -14.88 16.35 14.53
N ALA A 197 -14.90 17.67 14.40
CA ALA A 197 -15.98 18.45 14.98
C ALA A 197 -17.26 17.83 14.42
N GLU A 198 -18.15 17.39 15.30
CA GLU A 198 -19.45 16.82 14.95
C GLU A 198 -20.15 17.78 13.97
N LEU A 199 -20.04 17.49 12.68
CA LEU A 199 -20.84 18.12 11.65
C LEU A 199 -21.97 17.14 11.37
N VAL A 200 -23.18 17.63 11.67
CA VAL A 200 -24.52 17.03 11.50
C VAL A 200 -25.05 16.26 12.73
N GLN A 201 -25.26 16.97 13.84
CA GLN A 201 -26.62 17.07 14.39
C GLN A 201 -27.24 18.35 13.83
N GLY A 202 -28.38 18.24 13.14
CA GLY A 202 -29.14 19.42 12.69
C GLY A 202 -29.77 19.30 11.31
N ALA A 203 -30.74 18.40 11.17
CA ALA A 203 -31.85 18.58 10.24
C ALA A 203 -33.07 17.89 10.85
N THR A 204 -33.79 18.66 11.67
CA THR A 204 -35.24 18.51 11.87
C THR A 204 -35.96 18.68 10.55
#